data_AF-A0A1H2DUD4-F1
#
_entry.id   AF-A0A1H2DUD4-F1
#
_cell.length_a   1.000
_cell.length_b   1.000
_cell.length_c   1.000
_cell.angle_alpha   90.00
_cell.angle_beta   90.00
_cell.angle_gamma   90.00
#
_symmetry.space_group_name_H-M   'P 1'
#
loop_
_entity.id
_entity.type
_entity.pdbx_description
1 polymer ?
#
loop_
_entity_poly.entity_id
_entity_poly.type
_entity_poly.pdbx_seq_one_letter_code
_entity_poly.pdbx_strand_id
1 'polypeptide(L)'
;MPTQLRKLIKSRSTAFNRQGGRCFYCNYPMWRGALEPFAQLHGMTLGQARQFQCTAEHLLARQDGGKDGSDNIVAACRACNQRRHKRKKAPEPDAYKALVQKRVACGKWHPGRAKIIATQVTLMETLN
;
A
#
# COMPACT_ATOMS: atom_id res chain seq x y z
N MET A 1 -20.58 7.40 -19.54
CA MET A 1 -19.23 7.74 -19.01
C MET A 1 -18.65 6.58 -18.18
N PRO A 2 -17.87 5.64 -18.77
CA PRO A 2 -17.19 4.54 -18.06
C PRO A 2 -15.65 4.69 -17.96
N THR A 3 -15.08 5.82 -18.39
CA THR A 3 -13.64 6.00 -18.64
C THR A 3 -12.80 6.19 -17.37
N GLN A 4 -13.35 6.81 -16.32
CA GLN A 4 -12.58 7.19 -15.13
C GLN A 4 -12.25 5.99 -14.20
N LEU A 5 -13.16 5.02 -14.07
CA LEU A 5 -12.95 3.82 -13.27
C LEU A 5 -11.88 2.90 -13.89
N ARG A 6 -11.90 2.72 -15.21
CA ARG A 6 -10.90 1.93 -15.94
C ARG A 6 -9.51 2.54 -15.82
N LYS A 7 -9.40 3.87 -15.87
CA LYS A 7 -8.15 4.60 -15.69
C LYS A 7 -7.57 4.37 -14.28
N LEU A 8 -8.38 4.46 -13.24
CA LEU A 8 -7.94 4.21 -11.86
C LEU A 8 -7.47 2.76 -11.63
N ILE A 9 -8.18 1.78 -12.21
CA ILE A 9 -7.81 0.36 -12.13
C ILE A 9 -6.47 0.11 -12.86
N LYS A 10 -6.29 0.69 -14.04
CA LYS A 10 -5.04 0.56 -14.82
C LYS A 10 -3.86 1.21 -14.09
N SER A 11 -4.04 2.41 -13.53
CA SER A 11 -3.00 3.10 -12.77
C SER A 11 -2.62 2.33 -11.50
N ARG A 12 -3.60 1.75 -10.78
CA ARG A 12 -3.34 0.88 -9.62
C ARG A 12 -2.49 -0.33 -9.97
N SER A 13 -2.86 -1.05 -11.04
CA SER A 13 -2.12 -2.25 -11.47
C SER A 13 -0.70 -1.92 -11.94
N THR A 14 -0.55 -0.82 -12.68
CA THR A 14 0.76 -0.34 -13.16
C THR A 14 1.67 0.03 -11.99
N ALA A 15 1.16 0.83 -11.04
CA ALA A 15 1.92 1.22 -9.87
C ALA A 15 2.25 0.03 -8.95
N PHE A 16 1.33 -0.92 -8.79
CA PHE A 16 1.58 -2.15 -8.03
C PHE A 16 2.75 -2.94 -8.62
N ASN A 17 2.74 -3.16 -9.94
CA ASN A 17 3.80 -3.90 -10.63
C ASN A 17 5.14 -3.16 -10.55
N ARG A 18 5.17 -1.85 -10.81
CA ARG A 18 6.38 -1.01 -10.71
C ARG A 18 7.00 -1.04 -9.30
N GLN A 19 6.18 -1.24 -8.27
CA GLN A 19 6.61 -1.29 -6.87
C GLN A 19 6.85 -2.72 -6.35
N GLY A 20 6.87 -3.74 -7.23
CA GLY A 20 7.04 -5.13 -6.80
C GLY A 20 5.96 -5.61 -5.84
N GLY A 21 4.73 -5.09 -5.98
CA GLY A 21 3.60 -5.40 -5.10
C GLY A 21 3.69 -4.82 -3.69
N ARG A 22 4.64 -3.92 -3.42
CA ARG A 22 4.85 -3.33 -2.09
C ARG A 22 4.22 -1.95 -1.97
N CYS A 23 3.72 -1.65 -0.76
CA CYS A 23 3.14 -0.35 -0.43
C CYS A 23 4.19 0.76 -0.50
N PHE A 24 3.88 1.88 -1.16
CA PHE A 24 4.77 3.03 -1.25
C PHE A 24 5.23 3.60 0.11
N TYR A 25 4.34 3.57 1.11
CA TYR A 25 4.61 4.17 2.43
C TYR A 25 5.25 3.19 3.43
N CYS A 26 4.64 2.03 3.67
CA CYS A 26 5.12 1.07 4.68
C CYS A 26 6.04 -0.02 4.12
N ASN A 27 6.20 -0.09 2.80
CA ASN A 27 6.99 -1.10 2.08
C ASN A 27 6.48 -2.55 2.23
N TYR A 28 5.45 -2.82 3.02
CA TYR A 28 4.88 -4.16 3.15
C TYR A 28 4.15 -4.64 1.89
N PRO A 29 4.10 -5.97 1.66
CA PRO A 29 3.45 -6.56 0.49
C PRO A 29 1.95 -6.28 0.56
N MET A 30 1.35 -6.18 -0.61
CA MET A 30 -0.08 -5.93 -0.78
C MET A 30 -0.70 -7.03 -1.64
N TRP A 31 -2.02 -7.17 -1.56
CA TRP A 31 -2.78 -8.08 -2.41
C TRP A 31 -3.69 -7.32 -3.38
N ARG A 32 -4.00 -8.00 -4.50
CA ARG A 32 -5.00 -7.63 -5.50
C ARG A 32 -5.85 -8.87 -5.79
N GLY A 33 -7.14 -8.71 -6.02
CA GLY A 33 -8.05 -9.83 -6.32
C GLY A 33 -8.64 -10.45 -5.06
N ALA A 34 -7.94 -11.43 -4.48
CA ALA A 34 -8.45 -12.22 -3.35
C ALA A 34 -7.75 -11.89 -2.03
N LEU A 35 -8.52 -11.84 -0.95
CA LEU A 35 -8.06 -11.53 0.40
C LEU A 35 -7.52 -12.78 1.11
N GLU A 36 -8.17 -13.92 0.87
CA GLU A 36 -8.02 -15.19 1.56
C GLU A 36 -6.62 -15.79 1.36
N PRO A 37 -6.06 -15.87 0.12
CA PRO A 37 -4.71 -16.41 -0.07
C PRO A 37 -3.64 -15.57 0.62
N PHE A 38 -3.80 -14.25 0.64
CA PHE A 38 -2.88 -13.36 1.34
C PHE A 38 -2.95 -13.55 2.86
N ALA A 39 -4.17 -13.70 3.39
CA ALA A 39 -4.39 -13.97 4.81
C ALA A 39 -3.76 -15.31 5.21
N GLN A 40 -3.96 -16.37 4.41
CA GLN A 40 -3.39 -17.69 4.64
C GLN A 40 -1.87 -17.66 4.59
N LEU A 41 -1.28 -17.09 3.53
CA LEU A 41 0.17 -16.97 3.35
C LEU A 41 0.85 -16.31 4.55
N HIS A 42 0.23 -15.29 5.12
CA HIS A 42 0.77 -14.55 6.25
C HIS A 42 0.20 -14.98 7.62
N GLY A 43 -0.55 -16.07 7.70
CA GLY A 43 -1.18 -16.53 8.96
C GLY A 43 -2.03 -15.46 9.65
N MET A 44 -2.67 -14.57 8.88
CA MET A 44 -3.46 -13.44 9.37
C MET A 44 -4.95 -13.74 9.45
N THR A 45 -5.66 -13.01 10.30
CA THR A 45 -7.12 -12.93 10.17
C THR A 45 -7.49 -12.11 8.93
N LEU A 46 -8.68 -12.35 8.37
CA LEU A 46 -9.20 -11.56 7.24
C LEU A 46 -9.23 -10.05 7.57
N GLY A 47 -9.55 -9.68 8.81
CA GLY A 47 -9.54 -8.30 9.27
C GLY A 47 -8.15 -7.64 9.24
N GLN A 48 -7.10 -8.39 9.61
CA GLN A 48 -5.71 -7.93 9.52
C GLN A 48 -5.29 -7.80 8.05
N ALA A 49 -5.57 -8.82 7.24
CA ALA A 49 -5.20 -8.86 5.82
C ALA A 49 -5.87 -7.74 4.99
N ARG A 50 -7.11 -7.33 5.33
CA ARG A 50 -7.81 -6.20 4.66
C ARG A 50 -7.02 -4.89 4.67
N GLN A 51 -6.14 -4.69 5.65
CA GLN A 51 -5.31 -3.48 5.72
C GLN A 51 -4.28 -3.39 4.60
N PHE A 52 -3.92 -4.53 4.03
CA PHE A 52 -2.90 -4.70 2.99
C PHE A 52 -3.48 -4.74 1.56
N GLN A 53 -4.78 -4.45 1.40
CA GLN A 53 -5.37 -4.33 0.07
C GLN A 53 -4.66 -3.21 -0.72
N CYS A 54 -4.26 -3.51 -1.95
CA CYS A 54 -3.72 -2.51 -2.84
C CYS A 54 -4.78 -1.47 -3.22
N THR A 55 -4.43 -0.19 -3.06
CA THR A 55 -5.20 0.97 -3.52
C THR A 55 -4.31 1.87 -4.39
N ALA A 56 -4.91 2.69 -5.24
CA ALA A 56 -4.18 3.76 -5.93
C ALA A 56 -4.16 5.00 -5.04
N GLU A 57 -2.99 5.64 -4.95
CA GLU A 57 -2.77 6.85 -4.19
C GLU A 57 -2.20 7.94 -5.09
N HIS A 58 -2.71 9.17 -4.94
CA HIS A 58 -2.20 10.34 -5.66
C HIS A 58 -1.20 11.08 -4.76
N LEU A 59 0.01 11.30 -5.28
CA LEU A 59 1.08 11.97 -4.52
C LEU A 59 0.81 13.48 -4.41
N LEU A 60 0.52 14.13 -5.54
CA LEU A 60 0.07 15.52 -5.64
C LEU A 60 -1.45 15.54 -5.83
N ALA A 61 -2.13 16.35 -5.02
CA ALA A 61 -3.56 16.54 -5.16
C ALA A 61 -3.88 17.15 -6.53
N ARG A 62 -4.97 16.69 -7.16
CA ARG A 62 -5.40 17.18 -8.48
C ARG A 62 -5.61 18.70 -8.51
N GLN A 63 -6.00 19.28 -7.38
CA GLN A 63 -6.22 20.73 -7.22
C GLN A 63 -4.92 21.56 -7.30
N ASP A 64 -3.75 20.94 -7.07
CA ASP A 64 -2.44 21.59 -7.06
C ASP A 64 -1.67 21.35 -8.38
N GLY A 65 -2.39 21.06 -9.47
CA GLY A 65 -1.79 20.85 -10.81
C GLY A 65 -1.26 19.44 -11.09
N GLY A 66 -1.53 18.48 -10.19
CA GLY A 66 -1.15 17.08 -10.37
C GLY A 66 -1.89 16.43 -11.55
N LYS A 67 -1.23 16.34 -12.72
CA LYS A 67 -1.72 15.57 -13.87
C LYS A 67 -1.91 14.10 -13.46
N ASP A 68 -2.84 13.40 -14.10
CA ASP A 68 -3.04 11.94 -13.98
C ASP A 68 -1.87 11.12 -14.60
N GLY A 69 -0.66 11.68 -14.64
CA GLY A 69 0.53 10.99 -15.11
C GLY A 69 0.80 9.77 -14.23
N SER A 70 1.33 8.70 -14.83
CA SER A 70 1.76 7.48 -14.14
C SER A 70 2.73 7.75 -12.98
N ASP A 71 3.38 8.90 -13.00
CA ASP A 71 4.41 9.30 -12.06
C ASP A 71 3.82 9.94 -10.79
N ASN A 72 2.56 10.40 -10.88
CA ASN A 72 1.81 10.98 -9.77
C ASN A 72 0.92 9.95 -9.03
N ILE A 73 0.84 8.71 -9.53
CA ILE A 73 0.05 7.63 -8.91
C ILE A 73 0.98 6.53 -8.42
N VAL A 74 0.85 6.19 -7.14
CA VAL A 74 1.55 5.08 -6.49
C VAL A 74 0.56 4.04 -5.96
N ALA A 75 1.02 2.82 -5.72
CA ALA A 75 0.24 1.81 -5.02
C ALA A 75 0.49 1.93 -3.51
N ALA A 76 -0.57 2.10 -2.74
CA ALA A 76 -0.50 2.16 -1.28
C ALA A 76 -1.48 1.17 -0.67
N CYS A 77 -1.13 0.59 0.48
CA CYS A 77 -2.05 -0.29 1.18
C CYS A 77 -3.22 0.53 1.74
N ARG A 78 -4.40 -0.10 1.82
CA ARG A 78 -5.63 0.54 2.31
C ARG A 78 -5.43 1.29 3.62
N ALA A 79 -4.71 0.71 4.57
CA ALA A 79 -4.48 1.35 5.87
C ALA A 79 -3.58 2.60 5.79
N CYS A 80 -2.49 2.58 5.01
CA CYS A 80 -1.65 3.78 4.84
C CYS A 80 -2.42 4.87 4.09
N ASN A 81 -3.05 4.51 2.97
CA ASN A 81 -3.77 5.46 2.14
C ASN A 81 -4.90 6.15 2.94
N GLN A 82 -5.76 5.36 3.61
CA GLN A 82 -6.84 5.89 4.42
C GLN A 82 -6.35 6.77 5.58
N ARG A 83 -5.27 6.39 6.26
CA ARG A 83 -4.72 7.19 7.37
C ARG A 83 -4.11 8.51 6.91
N ARG A 84 -3.63 8.61 5.67
CA ARG A 84 -3.14 9.87 5.11
C ARG A 84 -4.30 10.84 4.88
N HIS A 85 -5.36 10.36 4.21
CA HIS A 85 -6.52 11.19 3.84
C HIS A 85 -7.53 11.42 4.97
N LYS A 86 -7.48 10.65 6.05
CA LYS A 86 -8.26 10.95 7.27
C LYS A 86 -7.74 12.16 8.05
N ARG A 87 -6.56 12.69 7.72
CA ARG A 87 -6.02 13.90 8.36
C ARG A 87 -6.67 15.13 7.75
N LYS A 88 -6.90 16.16 8.57
CA LYS A 88 -7.47 17.45 8.13
C LYS A 88 -6.74 18.04 6.91
N LYS A 89 -5.40 17.96 6.92
CA LYS A 89 -4.53 18.22 5.77
C LYS A 89 -3.71 16.97 5.50
N ALA A 90 -3.80 16.44 4.28
CA ALA A 90 -2.96 15.33 3.86
C ALA A 90 -1.49 15.79 3.91
N PRO A 91 -0.60 15.13 4.68
CA PRO A 91 0.81 15.50 4.71
C PRO A 91 1.46 15.23 3.36
N GLU A 92 2.52 15.96 3.04
CA GLU A 92 3.35 15.67 1.86
C GLU A 92 3.77 14.20 1.83
N PRO A 93 3.78 13.55 0.64
CA PRO A 93 3.98 12.11 0.56
C PRO A 93 5.26 11.61 1.24
N ASP A 94 6.38 12.31 1.07
CA ASP A 94 7.66 11.91 1.65
C ASP A 94 7.70 12.10 3.17
N ALA A 95 7.14 13.20 3.68
CA ALA A 95 6.97 13.40 5.11
C ALA A 95 6.07 12.32 5.74
N TYR A 96 5.00 11.94 5.02
CA TYR A 96 4.14 10.85 5.44
C TYR A 96 4.86 9.50 5.42
N LYS A 97 5.63 9.22 4.36
CA LYS A 97 6.44 8.01 4.21
C LYS A 97 7.44 7.87 5.35
N ALA A 98 8.19 8.92 5.67
CA ALA A 98 9.15 8.93 6.77
C ALA A 98 8.47 8.63 8.12
N LEU A 99 7.31 9.26 8.39
CA LEU A 99 6.52 8.98 9.58
C LEU A 99 6.07 7.51 9.64
N VAL A 100 5.54 6.99 8.53
CA VAL A 100 5.07 5.61 8.44
C VAL A 100 6.22 4.64 8.69
N GLN A 101 7.36 4.83 8.04
CA GLN A 101 8.54 3.99 8.21
C GLN A 101 9.06 4.00 9.64
N LYS A 102 9.15 5.18 10.29
CA LYS A 102 9.51 5.30 11.71
C LYS A 102 8.56 4.50 12.60
N ARG A 103 7.25 4.57 12.33
CA ARG A 103 6.24 3.82 13.10
C ARG A 103 6.24 2.33 12.79
N VAL A 104 6.56 1.93 11.56
CA VAL A 104 6.73 0.53 11.18
C VAL A 104 7.92 -0.08 11.91
N ALA A 105 9.06 0.62 11.95
CA ALA A 105 10.28 0.16 12.63
C ALA A 105 10.06 -0.07 14.13
N CYS A 106 9.36 0.83 14.82
CA CYS A 106 9.01 0.63 16.23
C CYS A 106 7.73 -0.20 16.44
N GLY A 107 7.12 -0.66 15.36
CA GLY A 107 6.01 -1.59 15.40
C GLY A 107 4.62 -1.05 15.66
N LYS A 108 4.46 0.27 15.64
CA LYS A 108 3.24 0.99 16.05
C LYS A 108 2.37 1.43 14.87
N TRP A 109 2.42 0.73 13.74
CA TRP A 109 1.68 1.10 12.52
C TRP A 109 0.65 0.08 12.02
N HIS A 110 1.01 -1.19 11.91
CA HIS A 110 0.10 -2.27 11.50
C HIS A 110 -0.06 -3.31 12.61
N PRO A 111 -1.29 -3.64 13.04
CA PRO A 111 -1.52 -4.86 13.80
C PRO A 111 -1.16 -6.06 12.91
N GLY A 112 -0.43 -7.04 13.46
CA GLY A 112 -0.02 -8.24 12.72
C GLY A 112 1.24 -8.09 11.86
N ARG A 113 2.00 -6.98 11.95
CA ARG A 113 3.24 -6.78 11.17
C ARG A 113 4.26 -7.92 11.29
N ALA A 114 4.36 -8.53 12.48
CA ALA A 114 5.34 -9.57 12.75
C ALA A 114 5.12 -10.78 11.83
N LYS A 115 3.86 -11.04 11.47
CA LYS A 115 3.49 -12.12 10.57
C LYS A 115 3.94 -11.87 9.13
N ILE A 116 3.85 -10.62 8.66
CA ILE A 116 4.42 -10.23 7.35
C ILE A 116 5.93 -10.45 7.34
N ILE A 117 6.62 -9.92 8.35
CA ILE A 117 8.08 -10.01 8.42
C ILE A 117 8.51 -11.48 8.44
N ALA A 118 7.91 -12.29 9.31
CA ALA A 118 8.23 -13.72 9.43
C ALA A 118 8.07 -14.45 8.09
N THR A 119 6.94 -14.25 7.40
CA THR A 119 6.72 -14.89 6.09
C THR A 119 7.74 -14.43 5.05
N GLN A 120 8.10 -13.14 5.04
CA GLN A 120 9.04 -12.60 4.05
C GLN A 120 10.45 -13.14 4.23
N VAL A 121 10.89 -13.32 5.49
CA VAL A 121 12.18 -13.94 5.80
C VAL A 121 12.20 -15.39 5.26
N THR A 122 11.18 -16.18 5.60
CA THR A 122 11.08 -17.57 5.13
C THR A 122 11.06 -17.68 3.59
N LEU A 123 10.31 -16.82 2.90
CA LEU A 123 10.27 -16.83 1.43
C LEU A 123 11.61 -16.45 0.79
N MET A 124 12.40 -15.57 1.42
CA MET A 124 13.73 -15.20 0.94
C MET A 124 14.73 -16.33 1.17
N GLU A 125 14.61 -17.08 2.27
CA GLU A 125 15.49 -18.22 2.59
C GLU A 125 15.24 -19.41 1.64
N THR A 126 14.01 -19.62 1.18
CA THR A 126 13.67 -20.74 0.27
C THR A 126 14.05 -20.51 -1.20
N LEU A 127 14.55 -19.32 -1.55
CA LEU A 127 14.96 -18.97 -2.92
C LEU A 127 16.49 -18.99 -3.10
N ASN A 128 17.23 -19.35 -2.06
CA ASN A 128 18.68 -19.61 -2.07
C ASN A 128 18.95 -21.12 -1.92
#